data_AF-A0A3N4VG08-F1
#
_entry.id   AF-A0A3N4VG08-F1
#
_cell.length_a   1.000
_cell.length_b   1.000
_cell.length_c   1.000
_cell.angle_alpha   90.00
_cell.angle_beta   90.00
_cell.angle_gamma   90.00
#
_symmetry.space_group_name_H-M   'P 1'
#
loop_
_entity.id
_entity.type
_entity.pdbx_description
1 polymer ?
#
loop_
_entity_poly.entity_id
_entity_poly.type
_entity_poly.pdbx_seq_one_letter_code
_entity_poly.pdbx_strand_id
1 'polypeptide(L)'
;MSSSANIALVTVDGSEVSRDYDLDAVPEFEFVTDENNSYRVVMEETESERTWTVTRVDSGHESEAGTVRHEKPWMIFGSSAHRYFKPGATFSSGFQNDLWNAVQSLAE
;
A
#
# COMPACT_ATOMS: atom_id res chain seq x y z
N MET A 1 3.50 -0.41 -22.26
CA MET A 1 3.98 -0.75 -20.91
C MET A 1 3.64 0.46 -20.06
N SER A 2 2.64 0.37 -19.18
CA SER A 2 2.33 1.47 -18.27
C SER A 2 3.50 1.57 -17.29
N SER A 3 4.17 2.71 -17.25
CA SER A 3 5.02 3.02 -16.09
C SER A 3 4.06 3.09 -14.90
N SER A 4 4.33 2.34 -13.83
CA SER A 4 3.60 2.55 -12.57
C SER A 4 4.08 3.88 -12.00
N ALA A 5 3.15 4.73 -11.57
CA ALA A 5 3.47 6.02 -10.96
C ALA A 5 4.35 5.82 -9.71
N ASN A 6 5.31 6.72 -9.47
CA ASN A 6 6.16 6.63 -8.28
C ASN A 6 5.53 7.40 -7.13
N ILE A 7 5.75 6.94 -5.90
CA ILE A 7 5.36 7.72 -4.72
C ILE A 7 6.30 8.93 -4.61
N ALA A 8 5.71 10.12 -4.64
CA ALA A 8 6.42 11.39 -4.45
C ALA A 8 6.42 11.83 -2.99
N LEU A 9 5.32 11.59 -2.27
CA LEU A 9 5.11 12.03 -0.89
C LEU A 9 4.32 10.99 -0.11
N VAL A 10 4.66 10.80 1.18
CA VAL A 10 3.85 10.03 2.14
C VAL A 10 3.61 10.89 3.36
N THR A 11 2.37 10.92 3.84
CA THR A 11 1.96 11.63 5.04
C THR A 11 1.31 10.69 6.06
N VAL A 12 1.72 10.81 7.32
CA VAL A 12 1.14 10.13 8.47
C VAL A 12 0.67 11.20 9.44
N ASP A 13 -0.61 11.17 9.83
CA ASP A 13 -1.22 12.19 10.69
C ASP A 13 -0.94 13.64 10.21
N GLY A 14 -0.99 13.85 8.88
CA GLY A 14 -0.73 15.14 8.23
C GLY A 14 0.74 15.58 8.19
N SER A 15 1.68 14.74 8.63
CA SER A 15 3.12 15.01 8.60
C SER A 15 3.82 14.17 7.55
N GLU A 16 4.70 14.79 6.75
CA GLU A 16 5.53 14.08 5.77
C GLU A 16 6.51 13.13 6.47
N VAL A 17 6.62 11.91 5.95
CA VAL A 17 7.56 10.90 6.45
C VAL A 17 8.51 10.42 5.35
N SER A 18 9.73 10.06 5.76
CA SER A 18 10.76 9.54 4.85
C SER A 18 10.50 8.08 4.44
N ARG A 19 11.18 7.62 3.39
CA ARG A 19 11.15 6.24 2.89
C ARG A 19 11.52 5.16 3.92
N ASP A 20 12.33 5.53 4.92
CA ASP A 20 12.79 4.65 6.00
C ASP A 20 11.80 4.56 7.17
N TYR A 21 10.68 5.30 7.10
CA TYR A 21 9.66 5.28 8.15
C TYR A 21 8.92 3.94 8.14
N ASP A 22 8.71 3.37 9.32
CA ASP A 22 8.00 2.09 9.47
C ASP A 22 6.49 2.27 9.30
N LEU A 23 6.02 2.12 8.06
CA LEU A 23 4.60 2.20 7.72
C LEU A 23 3.81 0.96 8.17
N ASP A 24 4.47 -0.17 8.46
CA ASP A 24 3.77 -1.40 8.84
C ASP A 24 3.02 -1.20 10.17
N ALA A 25 3.56 -0.38 11.07
CA ALA A 25 2.98 -0.09 12.39
C ALA A 25 1.91 1.02 12.39
N VAL A 26 1.65 1.64 11.24
CA VAL A 26 0.76 2.80 11.13
C VAL A 26 -0.66 2.35 10.75
N PRO A 27 -1.70 2.78 11.49
CA PRO A 27 -3.07 2.40 11.20
C PRO A 27 -3.61 3.04 9.91
N GLU A 28 -3.14 4.24 9.58
CA GLU A 28 -3.57 4.98 8.40
C GLU A 28 -2.47 5.92 7.91
N PHE A 29 -2.27 5.97 6.59
CA PHE A 29 -1.40 6.98 5.97
C PHE A 29 -1.93 7.34 4.59
N GLU A 30 -1.44 8.46 4.06
CA GLU A 30 -1.77 8.94 2.73
C GLU A 30 -0.49 9.02 1.90
N PHE A 31 -0.62 8.86 0.59
CA PHE A 31 0.49 9.10 -0.32
C PHE A 31 0.04 9.77 -1.61
N VAL A 32 0.95 10.52 -2.20
CA VAL A 32 0.75 11.20 -3.49
C VAL A 32 1.80 10.69 -4.46
N THR A 33 1.39 10.42 -5.69
CA THR A 33 2.30 10.00 -6.75
C THR A 33 2.96 11.19 -7.46
N ASP A 34 4.02 10.93 -8.23
CA ASP A 34 4.65 11.89 -9.14
C ASP A 34 3.71 12.39 -10.25
N GLU A 35 2.62 11.67 -10.50
CA GLU A 35 1.51 12.06 -11.38
C GLU A 35 0.40 12.85 -10.66
N ASN A 36 0.62 13.20 -9.38
CA ASN A 36 -0.31 13.96 -8.55
C ASN A 36 -1.65 13.22 -8.27
N ASN A 37 -1.64 11.89 -8.32
CA ASN A 37 -2.74 11.05 -7.85
C ASN A 37 -2.62 10.88 -6.33
N SER A 38 -3.72 11.07 -5.59
CA SER A 38 -3.75 10.96 -4.12
C SER A 38 -4.40 9.67 -3.69
N TYR A 39 -3.84 9.04 -2.66
CA TYR A 39 -4.30 7.76 -2.14
C TYR A 39 -4.34 7.78 -0.61
N ARG A 40 -5.32 7.08 -0.06
CA ARG A 40 -5.47 6.79 1.36
C ARG A 40 -5.29 5.30 1.59
N VAL A 41 -4.51 4.96 2.60
CA VAL A 41 -4.22 3.58 2.98
C VAL A 41 -4.68 3.36 4.40
N VAL A 42 -5.58 2.41 4.61
CA VAL A 42 -6.14 2.08 5.93
C VAL A 42 -5.82 0.64 6.27
N MET A 43 -5.25 0.42 7.43
CA MET A 43 -4.91 -0.90 7.96
C MET A 43 -6.09 -1.49 8.74
N GLU A 44 -6.39 -2.75 8.46
CA GLU A 44 -7.22 -3.63 9.26
C GLU A 44 -6.36 -4.79 9.77
N GLU A 45 -6.26 -4.91 11.09
CA GLU A 45 -5.51 -5.99 11.74
C GLU A 45 -6.46 -6.93 12.48
N THR A 46 -6.28 -8.23 12.23
CA THR A 46 -6.91 -9.32 12.97
C THR A 46 -5.82 -10.10 13.71
N GLU A 47 -6.20 -11.02 14.61
CA GLU A 47 -5.23 -11.88 15.30
C GLU A 47 -4.33 -12.70 14.36
N SER A 48 -4.77 -12.92 13.12
CA SER A 48 -4.10 -13.79 12.16
C SER A 48 -3.40 -13.05 11.02
N GLU A 49 -3.90 -11.89 10.62
CA GLU A 49 -3.51 -11.20 9.38
C GLU A 49 -3.64 -9.68 9.53
N ARG A 50 -2.75 -8.96 8.83
CA ARG A 50 -2.81 -7.51 8.63
C ARG A 50 -3.06 -7.22 7.16
N THR A 51 -4.10 -6.46 6.87
CA THR A 51 -4.51 -6.07 5.52
C THR A 51 -4.55 -4.55 5.44
N TRP A 52 -4.04 -3.97 4.36
CA TRP A 52 -4.19 -2.55 4.04
C TRP A 52 -5.08 -2.39 2.82
N THR A 53 -6.12 -1.58 2.95
CA THR A 53 -6.97 -1.18 1.83
C THR A 53 -6.43 0.12 1.26
N VAL A 54 -6.18 0.15 -0.04
CA VAL A 54 -5.69 1.32 -0.78
C VAL A 54 -6.83 1.90 -1.58
N THR A 55 -7.16 3.15 -1.30
CA THR A 55 -8.25 3.88 -1.95
C THR A 55 -7.66 5.10 -2.65
N ARG A 56 -7.96 5.27 -3.94
CA ARG A 56 -7.69 6.50 -4.67
C ARG A 56 -8.68 7.57 -4.25
N VAL A 57 -8.17 8.75 -3.93
CA VAL A 57 -8.96 9.91 -3.50
C VAL A 57 -8.85 10.98 -4.58
N ASP A 58 -9.85 11.05 -5.46
CA ASP A 58 -10.01 12.13 -6.41
C ASP A 58 -11.05 13.13 -5.86
N SER A 59 -11.07 14.37 -6.37
CA SER A 59 -11.88 15.49 -5.86
C SER A 59 -13.39 15.19 -5.68
N GLY A 60 -13.75 14.55 -4.56
CA GLY A 60 -15.10 14.11 -4.22
C GLY A 60 -15.47 12.67 -4.61
N HIS A 61 -14.54 11.86 -5.13
CA HIS A 61 -14.77 10.46 -5.46
C HIS A 61 -13.67 9.57 -4.91
N GLU A 62 -14.07 8.52 -4.18
CA GLU A 62 -13.18 7.48 -3.70
C GLU A 62 -13.40 6.22 -4.54
N SER A 63 -12.32 5.64 -5.04
CA SER A 63 -12.34 4.35 -5.74
C SER A 63 -11.30 3.41 -5.15
N GLU A 64 -11.68 2.14 -4.97
CA GLU A 64 -10.74 1.12 -4.48
C GLU A 64 -9.63 0.92 -5.51
N ALA A 65 -8.37 1.10 -5.09
CA ALA A 65 -7.18 0.83 -5.89
C ALA A 65 -6.63 -0.59 -5.63
N GLY A 66 -6.96 -1.17 -4.48
CA GLY A 66 -6.73 -2.58 -4.18
C GLY A 66 -6.46 -2.83 -2.71
N THR A 67 -5.91 -4.00 -2.40
CA THR A 67 -5.51 -4.38 -1.05
C THR A 67 -4.10 -4.93 -1.00
N VAL A 68 -3.41 -4.72 0.12
CA VAL A 68 -2.13 -5.32 0.44
C VAL A 68 -2.31 -6.20 1.67
N ARG A 69 -1.74 -7.41 1.68
CA ARG A 69 -1.77 -8.31 2.83
C ARG A 69 -0.36 -8.62 3.29
N HIS A 70 -0.15 -8.55 4.59
CA HIS A 70 1.09 -8.99 5.21
C HIS A 70 1.05 -10.51 5.34
N GLU A 71 1.96 -11.20 4.68
CA GLU A 71 2.24 -12.58 5.02
C GLU A 71 3.38 -12.62 6.03
N LYS A 72 3.10 -13.22 7.19
CA LYS A 72 4.15 -13.54 8.17
C LYS A 72 5.31 -14.22 7.44
N PRO A 73 6.57 -13.86 7.76
CA PRO A 73 7.72 -14.30 6.99
C PRO A 73 7.69 -15.82 6.83
N TRP A 74 7.59 -16.27 5.57
CA TRP A 74 7.89 -17.65 5.27
C TRP A 74 9.34 -17.87 5.67
N MET A 75 9.58 -18.83 6.57
CA MET A 75 10.89 -19.17 7.15
C MET A 75 12.00 -19.41 6.10
N ILE A 76 11.62 -19.60 4.83
CA ILE A 76 12.50 -19.83 3.68
C ILE A 76 12.93 -18.56 2.92
N PHE A 77 12.26 -17.42 3.09
CA PHE A 77 12.58 -16.19 2.32
C PHE A 77 13.12 -15.03 3.17
N GLY A 78 13.21 -15.17 4.49
CA GLY A 78 13.95 -14.23 5.36
C GLY A 78 13.41 -12.80 5.47
N SER A 79 12.37 -12.44 4.69
CA SER A 79 11.74 -11.12 4.70
C SER A 79 10.23 -11.21 4.81
N SER A 80 9.64 -10.18 5.43
CA SER A 80 8.22 -9.84 5.29
C SER A 80 7.86 -9.75 3.81
N ALA A 81 6.75 -10.37 3.42
CA ALA A 81 6.25 -10.29 2.05
C ALA A 81 4.86 -9.67 2.06
N HIS A 82 4.73 -8.55 1.37
CA HIS A 82 3.47 -7.85 1.16
C HIS A 82 2.88 -8.28 -0.18
N ARG A 83 1.79 -9.03 -0.15
CA ARG A 83 1.06 -9.41 -1.37
C ARG A 83 0.05 -8.33 -1.71
N TYR A 84 0.07 -7.85 -2.95
CA TYR A 84 -0.88 -6.85 -3.41
C TYR A 84 -1.90 -7.45 -4.39
N PHE A 85 -3.14 -6.98 -4.29
CA PHE A 85 -4.29 -7.46 -5.03
C PHE A 85 -4.99 -6.25 -5.65
N LYS A 86 -5.18 -6.28 -6.98
CA LYS A 86 -5.99 -5.28 -7.68
C LYS A 86 -7.47 -5.35 -7.27
N PRO A 87 -8.28 -4.32 -7.53
CA PRO A 87 -9.68 -4.28 -7.11
C PRO A 87 -10.45 -5.51 -7.60
N GLY A 88 -11.13 -6.20 -6.68
CA GLY A 88 -11.90 -7.42 -6.96
C GLY A 88 -11.08 -8.67 -7.32
N ALA A 89 -9.74 -8.62 -7.27
CA ALA A 89 -8.90 -9.77 -7.60
C ALA A 89 -8.92 -10.82 -6.47
N THR A 90 -9.08 -12.09 -6.84
CA THR A 90 -8.97 -13.24 -5.92
C THR A 90 -7.55 -13.80 -5.83
N PHE A 91 -6.68 -13.45 -6.78
CA PHE A 91 -5.28 -13.85 -6.82
C PHE A 91 -4.37 -12.62 -6.69
N SER A 92 -3.22 -12.79 -6.02
CA SER A 92 -2.25 -11.71 -5.86
C SER A 92 -1.68 -11.30 -7.22
N SER A 93 -1.60 -9.99 -7.45
CA SER A 93 -0.95 -9.41 -8.63
C SER A 93 0.58 -9.40 -8.51
N GLY A 94 1.12 -9.61 -7.31
CA GLY A 94 2.53 -9.81 -7.05
C GLY A 94 2.85 -9.75 -5.55
N PHE A 95 4.14 -9.72 -5.23
CA PHE A 95 4.66 -9.52 -3.89
C PHE A 95 5.73 -8.43 -3.90
N GLN A 96 5.86 -7.73 -2.78
CA GLN A 96 6.92 -6.76 -2.50
C GLN A 96 7.51 -7.02 -1.11
N ASN A 97 8.75 -6.59 -0.90
CA ASN A 97 9.45 -6.79 0.39
C ASN A 97 9.04 -5.77 1.46
N ASP A 98 8.34 -4.72 1.05
CA ASP A 98 7.95 -3.61 1.92
C ASP A 98 6.63 -3.00 1.47
N LEU A 99 5.91 -2.39 2.42
CA LEU A 99 4.58 -1.85 2.21
C LEU A 99 4.56 -0.70 1.21
N TRP A 100 5.60 0.14 1.21
CA TRP A 100 5.71 1.30 0.31
C TRP A 100 5.66 0.86 -1.16
N ASN A 101 6.49 -0.12 -1.53
CA ASN A 101 6.50 -0.66 -2.88
C ASN A 101 5.21 -1.44 -3.19
N ALA A 102 4.59 -2.08 -2.20
CA ALA A 102 3.33 -2.79 -2.36
C ALA A 102 2.17 -1.85 -2.72
N VAL A 103 2.01 -0.75 -1.98
CA VAL A 103 0.95 0.24 -2.26
C VAL A 103 1.25 1.02 -3.54
N GLN A 104 2.53 1.31 -3.84
CA GLN A 104 2.92 1.90 -5.12
C GLN A 104 2.53 0.99 -6.31
N SER A 105 2.63 -0.33 -6.15
CA SER A 105 2.25 -1.28 -7.21
C SER A 105 0.73 -1.28 -7.51
N LEU A 106 -0.07 -0.68 -6.64
CA LEU A 106 -1.51 -0.46 -6.81
C LEU A 106 -1.84 0.94 -7.33
N ALA A 107 -0.85 1.85 -7.37
CA ALA A 107 -1.03 3.18 -7.94
C ALA A 107 -1.04 3.11 -9.48
N GLU A 108 -1.95 3.87 -10.07
CA GLU A 108 -2.15 4.01 -11.51
C GLU A 108 -1.70 5.39 -11.98
#